data_AF-A0A8J2HIF5-F1
#
_entry.id   AF-A0A8J2HIF5-F1
#
_cell.length_a   1.000
_cell.length_b   1.000
_cell.length_c   1.000
_cell.angle_alpha   90.00
_cell.angle_beta   90.00
_cell.angle_gamma   90.00
#
_symmetry.space_group_name_H-M   'P 1'
#
loop_
_entity.id
_entity.type
_entity.pdbx_description
1 polymer ?
#
loop_
_entity_poly.entity_id
_entity_poly.type
_entity_poly.pdbx_seq_one_letter_code
_entity_poly.pdbx_strand_id
1 'polypeptide(L)'
;MNENRLTILTLTGVMCGVIIGVILKNYSNRQWSERDIMYFQFPGEIFLRIINCLVLPLIISSVVSASCYLSKSGSIGLKAFYYYCTTTSLGIILAVTLVQTIKPGEFYVNRNTTVSNHIKKSVTADAFLDLLRNLFTDNLIKASLSQTQITSPLNSTNDENINSWEIHHRDNDGTNVLGIVGFCLVLGIAIGHLEEKGKPLNDFFKSLSDTVMLMMDWVIMIVPAAVLFLIPGKILEAENITLMISNLGLYVLVVFAGLFIHSLIVLPLLYFICTRKSPYSLLLKTGPAIITALGTSSSTATVPMTIKCLNRIGVNPKVSQFIAPIGATINMDGIALYETIGALFIIQQRGLDFSLMQIISIAITCTVSCIGAAGLPSGGYVMLIVVLESIGIPAEDIDTNIPDNKTPAAK
;
A
#
# COMPACT_ATOMS: atom_id res chain seq x y z
N MET A 1 21.86 13.65 -9.81
CA MET A 1 20.90 14.33 -10.69
C MET A 1 20.00 15.16 -9.78
N ASN A 2 19.84 16.47 -9.96
CA ASN A 2 19.07 17.29 -9.01
C ASN A 2 17.69 16.65 -8.78
N GLU A 3 17.34 16.31 -7.53
CA GLU A 3 16.09 15.60 -7.18
C GLU A 3 14.86 16.26 -7.82
N ASN A 4 14.84 17.59 -7.86
CA ASN A 4 13.80 18.39 -8.51
C ASN A 4 13.60 18.03 -10.00
N ARG A 5 14.65 17.61 -10.72
CA ARG A 5 14.57 17.25 -12.14
C ARG A 5 13.74 15.98 -12.34
N LEU A 6 13.86 15.00 -11.46
CA LEU A 6 13.13 13.74 -11.58
C LEU A 6 11.63 13.93 -11.32
N THR A 7 11.28 14.70 -10.29
CA THR A 7 9.89 15.03 -9.96
C THR A 7 9.24 15.81 -11.11
N ILE A 8 9.95 16.79 -11.68
CA ILE A 8 9.47 17.57 -12.84
C ILE A 8 9.32 16.67 -14.08
N LEU A 9 10.28 15.79 -14.35
CA LEU A 9 10.20 14.82 -15.46
C LEU A 9 9.01 13.89 -15.29
N THR A 10 8.75 13.40 -14.08
CA THR A 10 7.62 12.50 -13.80
C THR A 10 6.30 13.22 -14.01
N LEU A 11 6.14 14.43 -13.46
CA LEU A 11 4.92 15.23 -13.65
C LEU A 11 4.69 15.57 -15.13
N THR A 12 5.77 15.90 -15.86
CA THR A 12 5.70 16.15 -17.31
C THR A 12 5.33 14.86 -18.06
N GLY A 13 5.90 13.72 -17.69
CA GLY A 13 5.56 12.40 -18.23
C GLY A 13 4.09 12.04 -18.02
N VAL A 14 3.54 12.32 -16.83
CA VAL A 14 2.11 12.16 -16.52
C VAL A 14 1.26 13.00 -17.47
N MET A 15 1.54 14.31 -17.55
CA MET A 15 0.77 15.23 -18.39
C MET A 15 0.85 14.85 -19.88
N CYS A 16 2.03 14.50 -20.38
CA CYS A 16 2.22 14.01 -21.73
C CYS A 16 1.46 12.70 -21.97
N GLY A 17 1.50 11.76 -21.02
CA GLY A 17 0.77 10.49 -21.10
C GLY A 17 -0.75 10.70 -21.18
N VAL A 18 -1.31 11.60 -20.39
CA VAL A 18 -2.74 11.95 -20.47
C VAL A 18 -3.08 12.54 -21.84
N ILE A 19 -2.28 13.50 -22.32
CA ILE A 19 -2.49 14.14 -23.62
C ILE A 19 -2.43 13.11 -24.77
N ILE A 20 -1.42 12.24 -24.77
CA ILE A 20 -1.26 11.17 -25.77
C ILE A 20 -2.46 10.22 -25.72
N GLY A 21 -2.90 9.79 -24.53
CA GLY A 21 -4.04 8.90 -24.38
C GLY A 21 -5.34 9.49 -24.93
N VAL A 22 -5.61 10.76 -24.62
CA VAL A 22 -6.80 11.46 -25.12
C VAL A 22 -6.74 11.64 -26.64
N ILE A 23 -5.57 11.98 -27.20
CA ILE A 23 -5.39 12.11 -28.66
C ILE A 23 -5.59 10.76 -29.35
N LEU A 24 -4.94 9.69 -28.88
CA LEU A 24 -5.06 8.35 -29.47
C LEU A 24 -6.49 7.81 -29.42
N LYS A 25 -7.22 8.12 -28.35
CA LYS A 25 -8.62 7.74 -28.19
C LYS A 25 -9.56 8.52 -29.12
N ASN A 26 -9.33 9.83 -29.30
CA ASN A 26 -10.17 10.67 -30.16
C ASN A 26 -9.84 10.54 -31.66
N TYR A 27 -8.61 10.17 -32.00
CA TYR A 27 -8.15 10.06 -33.39
C TYR A 27 -8.63 8.76 -34.06
N SER A 28 -8.73 7.67 -33.30
CA SER A 28 -9.22 6.41 -33.81
C SER A 28 -10.74 6.34 -33.68
N ASN A 29 -11.47 6.49 -34.79
CA ASN A 29 -12.91 6.16 -34.86
C ASN A 29 -13.20 4.65 -34.67
N ARG A 30 -12.16 3.84 -34.41
CA ARG A 30 -12.21 2.41 -34.16
C ARG A 30 -11.80 2.15 -32.70
N GLN A 31 -12.52 1.26 -32.01
CA GLN A 31 -12.06 0.76 -30.71
C GLN A 31 -10.70 0.09 -30.87
N TRP A 32 -9.75 0.48 -30.04
CA TRP A 32 -8.42 -0.14 -30.01
C TRP A 32 -8.56 -1.62 -29.65
N SER A 33 -7.87 -2.49 -30.38
CA SER A 33 -7.83 -3.92 -30.05
C SER A 33 -7.06 -4.12 -28.75
N GLU A 34 -7.47 -5.08 -27.92
CA GLU A 34 -6.75 -5.46 -26.70
C GLU A 34 -5.26 -5.75 -26.99
N ARG A 35 -4.98 -6.35 -28.15
CA ARG A 35 -3.61 -6.66 -28.58
C ARG A 35 -2.78 -5.40 -28.84
N ASP A 36 -3.38 -4.36 -29.42
CA ASP A 36 -2.67 -3.11 -29.74
C ASP A 36 -2.38 -2.33 -28.44
N ILE A 37 -3.34 -2.35 -27.51
CA ILE A 37 -3.18 -1.77 -26.17
C ILE A 37 -2.06 -2.49 -25.43
N MET A 38 -2.03 -3.82 -25.45
CA MET A 38 -0.97 -4.64 -24.83
C MET A 38 0.42 -4.26 -25.38
N TYR A 39 0.58 -4.14 -26.70
CA TYR A 39 1.86 -3.75 -27.29
C TYR A 39 2.28 -2.33 -26.91
N PHE A 40 1.32 -1.40 -26.83
CA PHE A 40 1.59 -0.04 -26.42
C PHE A 40 2.00 0.06 -24.94
N GLN A 41 1.32 -0.68 -24.06
CA GLN A 41 1.56 -0.67 -22.61
C GLN A 41 2.80 -1.44 -22.17
N PHE A 42 3.35 -2.31 -23.02
CA PHE A 42 4.42 -3.25 -22.67
C PHE A 42 5.64 -2.63 -21.93
N PRO A 43 6.18 -1.46 -22.31
CA PRO A 43 7.26 -0.83 -21.53
C PRO A 43 6.86 -0.48 -20.10
N GLY A 44 5.61 -0.07 -19.92
CA GLY A 44 5.00 0.19 -18.62
C GLY A 44 4.82 -1.09 -17.80
N GLU A 45 4.39 -2.17 -18.43
CA GLU A 45 4.23 -3.48 -17.79
C GLU A 45 5.58 -4.04 -17.29
N ILE A 46 6.64 -3.94 -18.10
CA ILE A 46 8.00 -4.34 -17.69
C ILE A 46 8.42 -3.58 -16.43
N PHE A 47 8.16 -2.28 -16.38
CA PHE A 47 8.46 -1.45 -15.22
C PHE A 47 7.72 -1.94 -13.96
N LEU A 48 6.42 -2.25 -14.06
CA LEU A 48 5.66 -2.80 -12.93
C LEU A 48 6.22 -4.16 -12.48
N ARG A 49 6.60 -5.04 -13.42
CA ARG A 49 7.23 -6.33 -13.11
C ARG A 49 8.55 -6.18 -12.36
N ILE A 50 9.39 -5.22 -12.75
CA ILE A 50 10.65 -4.93 -12.06
C ILE A 50 10.39 -4.46 -10.62
N ILE A 51 9.42 -3.56 -10.41
CA ILE A 51 9.05 -3.12 -9.05
C ILE A 51 8.56 -4.30 -8.22
N ASN A 52 7.63 -5.09 -8.74
CA ASN A 52 7.06 -6.24 -8.03
C ASN A 52 8.13 -7.27 -7.64
N CYS A 53 9.14 -7.49 -8.49
CA CYS A 53 10.27 -8.37 -8.19
C CYS A 53 11.12 -7.87 -7.01
N LEU A 54 11.34 -6.55 -6.91
CA LEU A 54 12.18 -5.95 -5.86
C LEU A 54 11.45 -5.78 -4.52
N VAL A 55 10.12 -5.86 -4.50
CA VAL A 55 9.33 -5.67 -3.28
C VAL A 55 9.60 -6.76 -2.24
N LEU A 56 9.54 -8.02 -2.63
CA LEU A 56 9.73 -9.13 -1.68
C LEU A 56 11.07 -9.07 -0.92
N PRO A 57 12.25 -8.98 -1.58
CA PRO A 57 13.52 -8.91 -0.86
C PRO A 57 13.65 -7.63 -0.02
N LEU A 58 13.03 -6.53 -0.46
CA LEU A 58 13.00 -5.28 0.29
C LEU A 58 12.19 -5.43 1.59
N ILE A 59 10.97 -5.94 1.51
CA ILE A 59 10.10 -6.14 2.68
C ILE A 59 10.81 -7.02 3.71
N ILE A 60 11.34 -8.17 3.29
CA ILE A 60 12.02 -9.10 4.19
C ILE A 60 13.19 -8.40 4.89
N SER A 61 14.07 -7.76 4.12
CA SER A 61 15.28 -7.15 4.66
C SER A 61 15.00 -5.93 5.54
N SER A 62 14.07 -5.07 5.13
CA SER A 62 13.66 -3.87 5.87
C SER A 62 12.94 -4.21 7.18
N VAL A 63 11.96 -5.12 7.16
CA VAL A 63 11.17 -5.48 8.36
C VAL A 63 12.04 -6.16 9.41
N VAL A 64 12.90 -7.11 9.00
CA VAL A 64 13.78 -7.82 9.93
C VAL A 64 14.76 -6.85 10.60
N SER A 65 15.39 -5.97 9.80
CA SER A 65 16.30 -4.94 10.29
C SER A 65 15.59 -3.99 11.27
N ALA A 66 14.44 -3.44 10.90
CA ALA A 66 13.67 -2.51 11.72
C ALA A 66 13.22 -3.13 13.06
N SER A 67 12.75 -4.38 13.03
CA SER A 67 12.29 -5.11 14.21
C SER A 67 13.43 -5.47 15.18
N CYS A 68 14.63 -5.75 14.64
CA CYS A 68 15.84 -5.93 15.44
C CYS A 68 16.24 -4.65 16.16
N TYR A 69 16.19 -3.49 15.48
CA TYR A 69 16.46 -2.20 16.11
C TYR A 69 15.44 -1.89 17.22
N LEU A 70 14.16 -2.20 17.00
CA LEU A 70 13.10 -1.95 17.97
C LEU A 70 13.29 -2.78 19.26
N SER A 71 13.60 -4.07 19.13
CA SER A 71 13.80 -4.96 20.28
C SER A 71 15.02 -4.59 21.13
N LYS A 72 16.12 -4.13 20.52
CA LYS A 72 17.31 -3.63 21.24
C LYS A 72 17.05 -2.38 22.09
N SER A 73 15.93 -1.69 21.88
CA SER A 73 15.60 -0.44 22.58
C SER A 73 15.10 -0.61 24.03
N GLY A 74 14.70 -1.83 24.41
CA GLY A 74 14.00 -2.06 25.66
C GLY A 74 12.74 -1.19 25.81
N SER A 75 12.60 -0.50 26.96
CA SER A 75 11.39 0.25 27.31
C SER A 75 11.08 1.46 26.41
N ILE A 76 12.08 2.05 25.76
CA ILE A 76 11.89 3.22 24.87
C ILE A 76 11.25 2.77 23.57
N GLY A 77 11.70 1.65 23.01
CA GLY A 77 11.15 1.06 21.79
C GLY A 77 9.72 0.59 21.98
N LEU A 78 9.39 -0.01 23.14
CA LEU A 78 8.02 -0.41 23.43
C LEU A 78 7.05 0.78 23.45
N LYS A 79 7.46 1.91 24.04
CA LYS A 79 6.66 3.16 24.03
C LYS A 79 6.51 3.72 22.61
N ALA A 80 7.56 3.66 21.80
CA ALA A 80 7.53 4.08 20.41
C ALA A 80 6.59 3.20 19.57
N PHE A 81 6.66 1.89 19.74
CA PHE A 81 5.78 0.93 19.08
C PHE A 81 4.31 1.20 19.42
N TYR A 82 3.99 1.38 20.70
CA TYR A 82 2.64 1.76 21.12
C TYR A 82 2.18 3.05 20.44
N TYR A 83 3.04 4.08 20.44
CA TYR A 83 2.76 5.33 19.74
C TYR A 83 2.46 5.11 18.25
N TYR A 84 3.30 4.34 17.54
CA TYR A 84 3.11 4.05 16.10
C TYR A 84 1.80 3.31 15.83
N CYS A 85 1.49 2.25 16.59
CA CYS A 85 0.22 1.56 16.43
C CYS A 85 -0.98 2.49 16.66
N THR A 86 -0.90 3.39 17.64
CA THR A 86 -1.99 4.35 17.89
C THR A 86 -2.14 5.40 16.80
N THR A 87 -1.06 5.98 16.29
CA THR A 87 -1.14 7.00 15.22
C THR A 87 -1.67 6.38 13.93
N THR A 88 -1.18 5.20 13.57
CA THR A 88 -1.62 4.49 12.37
C THR A 88 -3.09 4.09 12.47
N SER A 89 -3.52 3.57 13.62
CA SER A 89 -4.93 3.22 13.85
C SER A 89 -5.85 4.45 13.73
N LEU A 90 -5.45 5.61 14.28
CA LEU A 90 -6.20 6.85 14.13
C LEU A 90 -6.26 7.32 12.66
N GLY A 91 -5.18 7.13 11.90
CA GLY A 91 -5.13 7.41 10.47
C GLY A 91 -6.10 6.54 9.65
N ILE A 92 -6.15 5.23 9.95
CA ILE A 92 -7.08 4.29 9.30
C ILE A 92 -8.53 4.62 9.65
N ILE A 93 -8.85 4.91 10.92
CA ILE A 93 -10.21 5.31 11.32
C ILE A 93 -10.65 6.57 10.58
N LEU A 94 -9.75 7.55 10.44
CA LEU A 94 -10.00 8.75 9.65
C LEU A 94 -10.24 8.41 8.17
N ALA A 95 -9.40 7.56 7.58
CA ALA A 95 -9.53 7.11 6.19
C ALA A 95 -10.89 6.46 5.92
N VAL A 96 -11.29 5.50 6.76
CA VAL A 96 -12.59 4.82 6.69
C VAL A 96 -13.72 5.84 6.76
N THR A 97 -13.66 6.77 7.72
CA THR A 97 -14.69 7.80 7.91
C THR A 97 -14.80 8.72 6.69
N LEU A 98 -13.68 9.14 6.12
CA LEU A 98 -13.66 10.00 4.93
C LEU A 98 -14.22 9.29 3.70
N VAL A 99 -13.87 8.02 3.48
CA VAL A 99 -14.37 7.27 2.32
C VAL A 99 -15.84 6.90 2.45
N GLN A 100 -16.32 6.61 3.66
CA GLN A 100 -17.74 6.35 3.88
C GLN A 100 -18.61 7.61 3.75
N THR A 101 -18.07 8.78 4.04
CA THR A 101 -18.80 10.06 3.94
C THR A 101 -18.80 10.62 2.52
N ILE A 102 -17.64 10.61 1.84
CA ILE A 102 -17.49 11.19 0.50
C ILE A 102 -17.88 10.20 -0.60
N LYS A 103 -17.68 8.91 -0.35
CA LYS A 103 -17.95 7.79 -1.28
C LYS A 103 -17.39 8.00 -2.69
N PRO A 104 -16.07 8.20 -2.83
CA PRO A 104 -15.44 8.51 -4.10
C PRO A 104 -15.66 7.46 -5.19
N GLY A 105 -15.90 6.19 -4.85
CA GLY A 105 -16.09 5.10 -5.82
C GLY A 105 -17.53 4.87 -6.28
N GLU A 106 -18.55 5.35 -5.55
CA GLU A 106 -19.96 5.17 -5.98
C GLU A 106 -20.28 5.95 -7.26
N PHE A 107 -19.56 7.04 -7.53
CA PHE A 107 -19.69 7.84 -8.75
C PHE A 107 -19.27 7.08 -10.03
N TYR A 108 -18.67 5.89 -9.92
CA TYR A 108 -18.32 5.04 -11.06
C TYR A 108 -19.48 4.16 -11.54
N VAL A 109 -20.47 3.89 -10.69
CA VAL A 109 -21.59 2.99 -11.03
C VAL A 109 -22.50 3.67 -12.03
N ASN A 110 -22.18 3.50 -13.31
CA ASN A 110 -23.10 3.76 -14.39
C ASN A 110 -24.23 2.72 -14.31
N ARG A 111 -25.48 3.19 -14.40
CA ARG A 111 -26.75 2.47 -14.17
C ARG A 111 -27.01 1.22 -15.06
N ASN A 112 -26.06 0.76 -15.86
CA ASN A 112 -26.30 -0.23 -16.91
C ASN A 112 -25.42 -1.50 -16.86
N THR A 113 -24.39 -1.58 -16.02
CA THR A 113 -23.66 -2.84 -15.80
C THR A 113 -24.28 -3.58 -14.63
N THR A 114 -25.38 -4.29 -14.90
CA THR A 114 -25.76 -5.45 -14.10
C THR A 114 -24.73 -6.54 -14.35
N VAL A 115 -23.53 -6.38 -13.78
CA VAL A 115 -22.60 -7.49 -13.67
C VAL A 115 -23.32 -8.49 -12.79
N SER A 116 -23.72 -9.61 -13.40
CA SER A 116 -24.34 -10.74 -12.72
C SER A 116 -23.47 -11.08 -11.51
N ASN A 117 -24.00 -10.81 -10.32
CA ASN A 117 -23.35 -11.08 -9.04
C ASN A 117 -23.22 -12.60 -8.84
N HIS A 118 -22.24 -13.22 -9.49
CA HIS A 118 -21.56 -14.39 -8.96
C HIS A 118 -20.39 -13.95 -8.06
N ILE A 119 -20.61 -12.88 -7.28
CA ILE A 119 -19.70 -12.55 -6.18
C ILE A 119 -19.85 -13.71 -5.20
N LYS A 120 -18.77 -14.48 -5.04
CA LYS A 120 -18.58 -15.41 -3.94
C LYS A 120 -19.13 -14.72 -2.71
N LYS A 121 -20.21 -15.25 -2.16
CA LYS A 121 -20.74 -14.84 -0.86
C LYS A 121 -19.74 -15.38 0.17
N SER A 122 -18.55 -14.78 0.22
CA SER A 122 -17.60 -15.08 1.28
C SER A 122 -18.26 -14.61 2.55
N VAL A 123 -18.46 -15.56 3.47
CA VAL A 123 -18.96 -15.19 4.78
C VAL A 123 -17.92 -14.23 5.35
N THR A 124 -18.36 -13.10 5.89
CA THR A 124 -17.45 -12.07 6.41
C THR A 124 -16.51 -12.62 7.49
N ALA A 125 -16.92 -13.70 8.16
CA ALA A 125 -16.11 -14.48 9.09
C ALA A 125 -14.98 -15.25 8.40
N ASP A 126 -15.24 -15.87 7.24
CA ASP A 126 -14.24 -16.62 6.47
C ASP A 126 -13.10 -15.70 6.03
N ALA A 127 -13.42 -14.49 5.56
CA ALA A 127 -12.42 -13.49 5.18
C ALA A 127 -11.51 -13.08 6.37
N PHE A 128 -12.09 -12.94 7.57
CA PHE A 128 -11.31 -12.65 8.78
C PHE A 128 -10.45 -13.84 9.22
N LEU A 129 -10.96 -15.06 9.11
CA LEU A 129 -10.20 -16.28 9.42
C LEU A 129 -9.07 -16.51 8.40
N ASP A 130 -9.30 -16.19 7.13
CA ASP A 130 -8.28 -16.23 6.08
C ASP A 130 -7.18 -15.19 6.32
N LEU A 131 -7.52 -14.00 6.81
CA LEU A 131 -6.52 -13.01 7.24
C LEU A 131 -5.61 -13.58 8.34
N LEU A 132 -6.19 -14.20 9.38
CA LEU A 132 -5.40 -14.81 10.46
C LEU A 132 -4.55 -15.98 9.96
N ARG A 133 -5.10 -16.81 9.06
CA ARG A 133 -4.38 -17.93 8.45
C ARG A 133 -3.20 -17.44 7.60
N ASN A 134 -3.41 -16.39 6.82
CA ASN A 134 -2.36 -15.80 6.00
C ASN A 134 -1.31 -15.08 6.85
N LEU A 135 -1.68 -14.47 7.99
CA LEU A 135 -0.73 -13.91 8.95
C LEU A 135 0.21 -14.98 9.52
N PHE A 136 -0.30 -16.20 9.77
CA PHE A 136 0.47 -17.35 10.25
C PHE A 136 0.62 -18.42 9.17
N THR A 137 1.44 -18.09 8.17
CA THR A 137 1.80 -19.00 7.06
C THR A 137 2.39 -20.33 7.56
N ASP A 138 1.98 -21.43 6.94
CA ASP A 138 2.51 -22.79 7.16
C ASP A 138 3.92 -22.98 6.59
N ASN A 139 4.24 -22.31 5.48
CA ASN A 139 5.52 -22.40 4.81
C ASN A 139 5.94 -21.07 4.15
N LEU A 140 7.09 -20.52 4.55
CA LEU A 140 7.58 -19.23 4.06
C LEU A 140 7.87 -19.21 2.55
N ILE A 141 8.37 -20.31 1.99
CA ILE A 141 8.62 -20.42 0.55
C ILE A 141 7.28 -20.45 -0.19
N LYS A 142 6.32 -21.21 0.31
CA LYS A 142 4.97 -21.25 -0.26
C LYS A 142 4.31 -19.87 -0.20
N ALA A 143 4.46 -19.15 0.91
CA ALA A 143 3.95 -17.79 1.07
C ALA A 143 4.55 -16.81 0.06
N SER A 144 5.78 -17.04 -0.44
CA SER A 144 6.36 -16.21 -1.50
C SER A 144 5.76 -16.42 -2.89
N LEU A 145 5.01 -17.51 -3.09
CA LEU A 145 4.46 -17.91 -4.38
C LEU A 145 2.93 -17.92 -4.41
N SER A 146 2.31 -18.24 -3.28
CA SER A 146 0.88 -18.50 -3.18
C SER A 146 0.30 -18.01 -1.85
N GLN A 147 -1.00 -17.75 -1.87
CA GLN A 147 -1.81 -17.36 -0.72
C GLN A 147 -2.98 -18.32 -0.54
N THR A 148 -3.37 -18.59 0.70
CA THR A 148 -4.47 -19.51 1.00
C THR A 148 -5.77 -18.73 1.11
N GLN A 149 -6.79 -19.17 0.37
CA GLN A 149 -8.16 -18.65 0.47
C GLN A 149 -9.16 -19.79 0.64
N ILE A 150 -10.19 -19.56 1.45
CA ILE A 150 -11.36 -20.42 1.52
C ILE A 150 -12.20 -20.20 0.26
N THR A 151 -12.45 -21.29 -0.48
CA THR A 151 -13.38 -21.24 -1.61
C THR A 151 -14.68 -21.91 -1.22
N SER A 152 -15.78 -21.15 -1.28
CA SER A 152 -17.14 -21.70 -1.22
C SER A 152 -17.44 -22.55 -2.47
N PRO A 153 -18.28 -23.59 -2.38
CA PRO A 153 -18.62 -24.44 -3.51
C PRO A 153 -19.33 -23.66 -4.62
N LEU A 154 -18.81 -23.77 -5.85
CA LEU A 154 -19.23 -23.07 -7.07
C LEU A 154 -20.69 -23.33 -7.48
N ASN A 155 -21.30 -24.42 -6.99
CA ASN A 155 -22.65 -24.87 -7.37
C ASN A 155 -23.71 -24.59 -6.29
N SER A 156 -23.47 -23.63 -5.40
CA SER A 156 -24.48 -23.26 -4.41
C SER A 156 -25.63 -22.55 -5.10
N THR A 157 -26.68 -23.29 -5.45
CA THR A 157 -28.01 -22.71 -5.65
C THR A 157 -28.38 -21.93 -4.38
N ASN A 158 -29.12 -20.83 -4.53
CA ASN A 158 -29.38 -19.83 -3.48
C ASN A 158 -30.05 -20.37 -2.18
N ASP A 159 -30.34 -21.66 -2.08
CA ASP A 159 -31.10 -22.31 -1.00
C ASP A 159 -30.31 -23.32 -0.13
N GLU A 160 -29.01 -23.54 -0.36
CA GLU A 160 -28.24 -24.39 0.57
C GLU A 160 -27.84 -23.63 1.84
N ASN A 161 -28.10 -24.25 3.01
CA ASN A 161 -27.66 -23.74 4.31
C ASN A 161 -26.13 -23.54 4.29
N ILE A 162 -25.66 -22.36 4.68
CA ILE A 162 -24.21 -22.04 4.78
C ILE A 162 -23.45 -23.10 5.61
N ASN A 163 -24.13 -23.71 6.59
CA ASN A 163 -23.58 -24.76 7.45
C ASN A 163 -23.30 -26.10 6.75
N SER A 164 -23.86 -26.35 5.55
CA SER A 164 -23.61 -27.57 4.78
C SER A 164 -22.51 -27.42 3.72
N TRP A 165 -21.87 -26.24 3.64
CA TRP A 165 -20.78 -26.04 2.68
C TRP A 165 -19.53 -26.80 3.10
N GLU A 166 -18.98 -27.59 2.17
CA GLU A 166 -17.64 -28.15 2.34
C GLU A 166 -16.60 -27.03 2.24
N ILE A 167 -15.79 -26.89 3.29
CA ILE A 167 -14.72 -25.90 3.35
C ILE A 167 -13.53 -26.43 2.55
N HIS A 168 -13.35 -25.93 1.34
CA HIS A 168 -12.15 -26.20 0.54
C HIS A 168 -11.13 -25.07 0.69
N HIS A 169 -9.87 -25.46 0.84
CA HIS A 169 -8.74 -24.54 0.78
C HIS A 169 -8.15 -24.59 -0.62
N ARG A 170 -8.06 -23.43 -1.27
CA ARG A 170 -7.34 -23.27 -2.52
C ARG A 170 -6.17 -22.33 -2.28
N ASP A 171 -5.01 -22.75 -2.74
CA ASP A 171 -3.87 -21.86 -2.87
C ASP A 171 -4.03 -21.10 -4.20
N ASN A 172 -4.22 -19.79 -4.12
CA ASN A 172 -4.20 -18.92 -5.29
C ASN A 172 -2.78 -18.44 -5.53
N ASP A 173 -2.43 -18.26 -6.80
CA ASP A 173 -1.17 -17.62 -7.19
C ASP A 173 -1.14 -16.18 -6.67
N GLY A 174 -0.02 -15.78 -6.09
CA GLY A 174 0.12 -14.46 -5.45
C GLY A 174 0.99 -14.54 -4.20
N THR A 175 1.70 -13.45 -3.89
CA THR A 175 2.59 -13.43 -2.73
C THR A 175 1.78 -13.13 -1.47
N ASN A 176 1.80 -14.03 -0.47
CA ASN A 176 1.27 -13.76 0.86
C ASN A 176 2.21 -12.84 1.63
N VAL A 177 2.21 -11.55 1.28
CA VAL A 177 3.06 -10.53 1.92
C VAL A 177 2.72 -10.37 3.40
N LEU A 178 1.45 -10.50 3.79
CA LEU A 178 1.02 -10.40 5.19
C LEU A 178 1.73 -11.42 6.08
N GLY A 179 1.76 -12.68 5.64
CA GLY A 179 2.46 -13.76 6.35
C GLY A 179 3.96 -13.57 6.39
N ILE A 180 4.55 -13.08 5.30
CA ILE A 180 5.98 -12.80 5.20
C ILE A 180 6.37 -11.69 6.18
N VAL A 181 5.60 -10.60 6.25
CA VAL A 181 5.81 -9.52 7.23
C VAL A 181 5.65 -10.04 8.65
N GLY A 182 4.59 -10.80 8.93
CA GLY A 182 4.36 -11.40 10.25
C GLY A 182 5.54 -12.26 10.73
N PHE A 183 6.07 -13.11 9.86
CA PHE A 183 7.27 -13.90 10.13
C PHE A 183 8.51 -13.02 10.34
N CYS A 184 8.73 -12.03 9.47
CA CYS A 184 9.90 -11.13 9.55
C CYS A 184 9.92 -10.28 10.82
N LEU A 185 8.76 -9.86 11.32
CA LEU A 185 8.63 -9.18 12.61
C LEU A 185 9.15 -10.05 13.75
N VAL A 186 8.65 -11.29 13.84
CA VAL A 186 9.06 -12.26 14.88
C VAL A 186 10.55 -12.60 14.75
N LEU A 187 11.04 -12.82 13.52
CA LEU A 187 12.44 -13.09 13.25
C LEU A 187 13.34 -11.92 13.69
N GLY A 188 13.01 -10.68 13.33
CA GLY A 188 13.80 -9.52 13.71
C GLY A 188 13.81 -9.28 15.22
N ILE A 189 12.67 -9.51 15.90
CA ILE A 189 12.61 -9.48 17.37
C ILE A 189 13.53 -10.56 17.96
N ALA A 190 13.49 -11.79 17.46
CA ALA A 190 14.35 -12.88 17.93
C ALA A 190 15.85 -12.58 17.72
N ILE A 191 16.23 -12.03 16.57
CA ILE A 191 17.61 -11.61 16.27
C ILE A 191 18.08 -10.54 17.26
N GLY A 192 17.22 -9.57 17.58
CA GLY A 192 17.58 -8.53 18.55
C GLY A 192 17.79 -9.04 19.97
N HIS A 193 17.05 -10.08 20.39
CA HIS A 193 17.23 -10.74 21.68
C HIS A 193 18.51 -11.59 21.77
N LEU A 194 19.08 -12.01 20.64
CA LEU A 194 20.35 -12.75 20.59
C LEU A 194 21.58 -11.84 20.78
N GLU A 195 21.38 -10.52 20.91
CA GLU A 195 22.42 -9.52 21.16
C GLU A 195 23.64 -9.66 20.21
N GLU A 196 24.81 -10.01 20.74
CA GLU A 196 26.05 -10.19 19.98
C GLU A 196 25.96 -11.37 18.98
N LYS A 197 25.29 -12.47 19.34
CA LYS A 197 25.12 -13.63 18.45
C LYS A 197 24.23 -13.31 17.24
N GLY A 198 23.27 -12.40 17.42
CA GLY A 198 22.36 -11.96 16.36
C GLY A 198 22.97 -10.92 15.41
N LYS A 199 24.09 -10.29 15.79
CA LYS A 199 24.69 -9.17 15.05
C LYS A 199 25.04 -9.51 13.59
N PRO A 200 25.68 -10.65 13.26
CA PRO A 200 25.99 -10.98 11.87
C PRO A 200 24.74 -11.06 10.98
N LEU A 201 23.65 -11.61 11.51
CA LEU A 201 22.40 -11.75 10.76
C LEU A 201 21.69 -10.40 10.59
N ASN A 202 21.71 -9.56 11.62
CA ASN A 202 21.22 -8.19 11.54
C ASN A 202 21.99 -7.36 10.48
N ASP A 203 23.32 -7.47 10.47
CA ASP A 203 24.17 -6.74 9.54
C ASP A 203 23.96 -7.22 8.10
N PHE A 204 23.70 -8.52 7.90
CA PHE A 204 23.26 -9.07 6.62
C PHE A 204 21.96 -8.44 6.12
N PHE A 205 20.89 -8.47 6.93
CA PHE A 205 19.59 -7.92 6.50
C PHE A 205 19.65 -6.41 6.27
N LYS A 206 20.43 -5.68 7.08
CA LYS A 206 20.67 -4.26 6.85
C LYS A 206 21.37 -4.00 5.51
N SER A 207 22.46 -4.72 5.24
CA SER A 207 23.22 -4.58 4.00
C SER A 207 22.38 -4.96 2.77
N LEU A 208 21.54 -5.99 2.91
CA LEU A 208 20.60 -6.40 1.87
C LEU A 208 19.55 -5.30 1.61
N SER A 209 18.98 -4.71 2.66
CA SER A 209 18.02 -3.60 2.54
C SER A 209 18.64 -2.40 1.83
N ASP A 210 19.86 -2.00 2.23
CA ASP A 210 20.57 -0.88 1.61
C ASP A 210 20.88 -1.15 0.13
N THR A 211 21.23 -2.40 -0.20
CA THR A 211 21.49 -2.83 -1.59
C THR A 211 20.22 -2.81 -2.44
N VAL A 212 19.11 -3.34 -1.93
CA VAL A 212 17.84 -3.35 -2.67
C VAL A 212 17.28 -1.93 -2.83
N MET A 213 17.45 -1.06 -1.83
CA MET A 213 17.09 0.36 -1.96
C MET A 213 17.89 1.05 -3.08
N LEU A 214 19.19 0.77 -3.21
CA LEU A 214 20.00 1.29 -4.32
C LEU A 214 19.48 0.80 -5.68
N MET A 215 19.06 -0.47 -5.77
CA MET A 215 18.43 -0.99 -6.99
C MET A 215 17.11 -0.26 -7.29
N MET A 216 16.29 0.02 -6.27
CA MET A 216 15.07 0.81 -6.42
C MET A 216 15.34 2.22 -6.92
N ASP A 217 16.41 2.89 -6.46
CA ASP A 217 16.79 4.21 -6.96
C ASP A 217 17.08 4.19 -8.46
N TRP A 218 17.71 3.12 -8.98
CA TRP A 218 17.90 2.94 -10.42
C TRP A 218 16.58 2.76 -11.16
N VAL A 219 15.65 1.99 -10.60
CA VAL A 219 14.31 1.77 -11.19
C VAL A 219 13.50 3.06 -11.19
N ILE A 220 13.60 3.87 -10.13
CA ILE A 220 12.90 5.15 -10.01
C ILE A 220 13.31 6.14 -11.12
N MET A 221 14.55 6.06 -11.63
CA MET A 221 14.97 6.88 -12.78
C MET A 221 14.22 6.54 -14.08
N ILE A 222 13.65 5.34 -14.19
CA ILE A 222 12.88 4.87 -15.36
C ILE A 222 11.41 5.32 -15.30
N VAL A 223 10.90 5.70 -14.11
CA VAL A 223 9.50 6.09 -13.87
C VAL A 223 8.96 7.10 -14.90
N PRO A 224 9.64 8.22 -15.22
CA PRO A 224 9.10 9.19 -16.17
C PRO A 224 8.82 8.61 -17.55
N ALA A 225 9.64 7.66 -17.99
CA ALA A 225 9.44 6.96 -19.25
C ALA A 225 8.32 5.91 -19.13
N ALA A 226 8.26 5.14 -18.05
CA ALA A 226 7.24 4.11 -17.85
C ALA A 226 5.82 4.70 -17.80
N VAL A 227 5.65 5.80 -17.06
CA VAL A 227 4.35 6.48 -16.89
C VAL A 227 3.80 7.01 -18.22
N LEU A 228 4.68 7.40 -19.16
CA LEU A 228 4.30 7.84 -20.50
C LEU A 228 3.60 6.73 -21.30
N PHE A 229 3.88 5.45 -21.02
CA PHE A 229 3.23 4.31 -21.69
C PHE A 229 2.07 3.72 -20.88
N LEU A 230 2.15 3.73 -19.55
CA LEU A 230 1.07 3.23 -18.68
C LEU A 230 -0.21 4.06 -18.78
N ILE A 231 -0.11 5.38 -18.65
CA ILE A 231 -1.29 6.25 -18.58
C ILE A 231 -2.13 6.23 -19.87
N PRO A 232 -1.55 6.42 -21.08
CA PRO A 232 -2.35 6.36 -22.29
C PRO A 232 -3.02 5.00 -22.45
N GLY A 233 -2.32 3.91 -22.13
CA GLY A 233 -2.89 2.57 -22.17
C GLY A 233 -4.16 2.43 -21.35
N LYS A 234 -4.17 2.93 -20.10
CA LYS A 234 -5.36 2.91 -19.25
C LYS A 234 -6.48 3.82 -19.75
N ILE A 235 -6.14 4.95 -20.37
CA ILE A 235 -7.14 5.84 -20.99
C ILE A 235 -7.81 5.18 -22.20
N LEU A 236 -7.06 4.38 -22.96
CA LEU A 236 -7.57 3.64 -24.12
C LEU A 236 -8.53 2.51 -23.72
N GLU A 237 -8.29 1.85 -22.58
CA GLU A 237 -9.20 0.83 -22.02
C GLU A 237 -10.49 1.40 -21.45
N ALA A 238 -10.43 2.61 -20.88
CA ALA A 238 -11.61 3.23 -20.26
C ALA A 238 -12.71 3.46 -21.29
N GLU A 239 -13.99 3.24 -20.95
CA GLU A 239 -15.09 3.63 -21.83
C GLU A 239 -15.32 5.15 -21.79
N ASN A 240 -15.50 5.71 -20.58
CA ASN A 240 -15.80 7.13 -20.35
C ASN A 240 -14.63 7.86 -19.68
N ILE A 241 -13.86 8.64 -20.46
CA ILE A 241 -12.69 9.38 -19.95
C ILE A 241 -13.09 10.41 -18.89
N THR A 242 -14.17 11.16 -19.13
CA THR A 242 -14.62 12.22 -18.21
C THR A 242 -15.00 11.66 -16.85
N LEU A 243 -15.70 10.51 -16.83
CA LEU A 243 -16.08 9.83 -15.60
C LEU A 243 -14.85 9.29 -14.86
N MET A 244 -13.92 8.66 -15.60
CA MET A 244 -12.66 8.15 -15.06
C MET A 244 -11.85 9.28 -14.40
N ILE A 245 -11.64 10.40 -15.10
CA ILE A 245 -10.89 11.56 -14.58
C ILE A 245 -11.60 12.17 -13.37
N SER A 246 -12.92 12.32 -13.41
CA SER A 246 -13.69 12.86 -12.28
C SER A 246 -13.54 12.00 -11.02
N ASN A 247 -13.66 10.69 -11.16
CA ASN A 247 -13.60 9.77 -10.02
C ASN A 247 -12.18 9.62 -9.48
N LEU A 248 -11.18 9.55 -10.36
CA LEU A 248 -9.78 9.55 -9.95
C LEU A 248 -9.40 10.89 -9.29
N GLY A 249 -9.91 12.01 -9.81
CA GLY A 249 -9.73 13.34 -9.22
C GLY A 249 -10.33 13.43 -7.82
N LEU A 250 -11.54 12.91 -7.62
CA LEU A 250 -12.17 12.86 -6.30
C LEU A 250 -11.39 11.96 -5.35
N TYR A 251 -10.96 10.77 -5.79
CA TYR A 251 -10.08 9.88 -5.01
C TYR A 251 -8.80 10.61 -4.54
N VAL A 252 -8.08 11.27 -5.46
CA VAL A 252 -6.87 12.03 -5.14
C VAL A 252 -7.17 13.14 -4.12
N LEU A 253 -8.30 13.84 -4.27
CA LEU A 253 -8.72 14.86 -3.32
C LEU A 253 -8.96 14.27 -1.93
N VAL A 254 -9.66 13.14 -1.82
CA VAL A 254 -9.91 12.46 -0.54
C VAL A 254 -8.60 12.03 0.13
N VAL A 255 -7.64 11.50 -0.62
CA VAL A 255 -6.32 11.14 -0.10
C VAL A 255 -5.61 12.38 0.46
N PHE A 256 -5.51 13.46 -0.31
CA PHE A 256 -4.87 14.69 0.16
C PHE A 256 -5.59 15.28 1.37
N ALA A 257 -6.92 15.33 1.37
CA ALA A 257 -7.71 15.79 2.49
C ALA A 257 -7.43 14.96 3.75
N GLY A 258 -7.39 13.63 3.63
CA GLY A 258 -7.03 12.73 4.72
C GLY A 258 -5.63 12.97 5.27
N LEU A 259 -4.63 13.11 4.39
CA LEU A 259 -3.25 13.43 4.78
C LEU A 259 -3.15 14.79 5.51
N PHE A 260 -3.84 15.83 5.01
CA PHE A 260 -3.86 17.14 5.66
C PHE A 260 -4.57 17.10 7.02
N ILE A 261 -5.72 16.46 7.12
CA ILE A 261 -6.46 16.31 8.38
C ILE A 261 -5.60 15.52 9.39
N HIS A 262 -4.99 14.42 8.96
CA HIS A 262 -4.16 13.61 9.84
C HIS A 262 -2.92 14.38 10.33
N SER A 263 -2.20 15.04 9.43
CA SER A 263 -0.95 15.75 9.74
C SER A 263 -1.13 17.08 10.49
N LEU A 264 -2.21 17.82 10.22
CA LEU A 264 -2.43 19.17 10.79
C LEU A 264 -3.44 19.21 11.94
N ILE A 265 -4.25 18.16 12.10
CA ILE A 265 -5.29 18.10 13.15
C ILE A 265 -5.04 16.91 14.06
N VAL A 266 -5.05 15.68 13.55
CA VAL A 266 -4.99 14.46 14.39
C VAL A 266 -3.67 14.34 15.16
N LEU A 267 -2.52 14.40 14.46
CA LEU A 267 -1.21 14.28 15.10
C LEU A 267 -0.91 15.48 16.04
N PRO A 268 -1.18 16.75 15.65
CA PRO A 268 -1.06 17.89 16.57
C PRO A 268 -1.95 17.78 17.81
N LEU A 269 -3.18 17.30 17.67
CA LEU A 269 -4.09 17.08 18.80
C LEU A 269 -3.55 16.01 19.75
N LEU A 270 -3.08 14.88 19.22
CA LEU A 270 -2.44 13.83 20.01
C LEU A 270 -1.23 14.36 20.77
N TYR A 271 -0.37 15.14 20.10
CA TYR A 271 0.78 15.79 20.72
C TYR A 271 0.35 16.74 21.86
N PHE A 272 -0.69 17.54 21.64
CA PHE A 272 -1.21 18.47 22.63
C PHE A 272 -1.79 17.75 23.85
N ILE A 273 -2.55 16.67 23.65
CA ILE A 273 -3.10 15.85 24.74
C ILE A 273 -1.98 15.27 25.62
N CYS A 274 -0.92 14.74 24.99
CA CYS A 274 0.18 14.10 25.71
C CYS A 274 1.13 15.09 26.38
N THR A 275 1.44 16.22 25.74
CA THR A 275 2.50 17.15 26.19
C THR A 275 1.98 18.46 26.79
N ARG A 276 0.71 18.80 26.53
CA ARG A 276 0.07 20.10 26.83
C ARG A 276 0.86 21.31 26.30
N LYS A 277 1.68 21.12 25.26
CA LYS A 277 2.45 22.17 24.58
C LYS A 277 1.87 22.42 23.20
N SER A 278 2.07 23.64 22.69
CA SER A 278 1.62 24.01 21.35
C SER A 278 2.29 23.13 20.28
N PRO A 279 1.52 22.30 19.53
CA PRO A 279 2.06 21.42 18.49
C PRO A 279 2.56 22.20 17.26
N TYR A 280 1.89 23.31 16.91
CA TYR A 280 2.25 24.10 15.74
C TYR A 280 3.62 24.79 15.87
N SER A 281 4.04 25.09 17.10
CA SER A 281 5.41 25.57 17.35
C SER A 281 6.45 24.50 17.01
N LEU A 282 6.16 23.23 17.26
CA LEU A 282 7.03 22.11 16.89
C LEU A 282 7.11 21.97 15.38
N LEU A 283 5.95 21.93 14.70
CA LEU A 283 5.86 21.83 13.24
C LEU A 283 6.66 22.93 12.52
N LEU A 284 6.55 24.18 12.97
CA LEU A 284 7.31 25.30 12.41
C LEU A 284 8.81 25.13 12.61
N LYS A 285 9.25 24.66 13.79
CA LYS A 285 10.68 24.44 14.09
C LYS A 285 11.28 23.26 13.33
N THR A 286 10.47 22.25 13.00
CA THR A 286 10.87 21.11 12.14
C THR A 286 10.59 21.34 10.66
N GLY A 287 10.11 22.52 10.27
CA GLY A 287 9.76 22.88 8.89
C GLY A 287 10.82 22.53 7.84
N PRO A 288 12.13 22.76 8.08
CA PRO A 288 13.17 22.37 7.13
C PRO A 288 13.17 20.87 6.80
N ALA A 289 12.92 20.00 7.77
CA ALA A 289 12.86 18.56 7.54
C ALA A 289 11.62 18.17 6.71
N ILE A 290 10.48 18.83 6.93
CA ILE A 290 9.25 18.63 6.14
C ILE A 290 9.47 19.06 4.68
N ILE A 291 10.10 20.21 4.46
CA ILE A 291 10.42 20.69 3.11
C ILE A 291 11.40 19.74 2.42
N THR A 292 12.41 19.24 3.13
CA THR A 292 13.31 18.20 2.59
C THR A 292 12.52 16.94 2.23
N ALA A 293 11.60 16.48 3.08
CA ALA A 293 10.80 15.29 2.81
C ALA A 293 9.91 15.43 1.58
N LEU A 294 9.33 16.61 1.39
CA LEU A 294 8.55 16.92 0.21
C LEU A 294 9.43 16.97 -1.06
N GLY A 295 10.65 17.48 -0.95
CA GLY A 295 11.61 17.57 -2.06
C GLY A 295 12.20 16.22 -2.46
N THR A 296 12.61 15.40 -1.49
CA THR A 296 13.23 14.09 -1.71
C THR A 296 12.19 12.99 -1.99
N SER A 297 10.94 13.18 -1.54
CA SER A 297 9.89 12.15 -1.52
C SER A 297 10.32 10.85 -0.79
N SER A 298 11.29 10.95 0.12
CA SER A 298 11.87 9.82 0.85
C SER A 298 11.97 10.12 2.35
N SER A 299 11.33 9.29 3.17
CA SER A 299 11.37 9.40 4.64
C SER A 299 12.77 9.13 5.19
N THR A 300 13.49 8.14 4.66
CA THR A 300 14.83 7.74 5.12
C THR A 300 15.87 8.82 4.80
N ALA A 301 15.81 9.45 3.62
CA ALA A 301 16.70 10.55 3.24
C ALA A 301 16.60 11.77 4.17
N THR A 302 15.47 11.93 4.87
CA THR A 302 15.21 13.11 5.73
C THR A 302 15.68 12.92 7.16
N VAL A 303 16.03 11.69 7.56
CA VAL A 303 16.42 11.36 8.94
C VAL A 303 17.55 12.26 9.46
N PRO A 304 18.64 12.52 8.72
CA PRO A 304 19.71 13.41 9.19
C PRO A 304 19.22 14.84 9.47
N MET A 305 18.35 15.38 8.60
CA MET A 305 17.80 16.72 8.75
C MET A 305 16.81 16.80 9.92
N THR A 306 16.00 15.74 10.10
CA THR A 306 15.08 15.59 11.21
C THR A 306 15.81 15.59 12.56
N ILE A 307 16.88 14.79 12.69
CA ILE A 307 17.70 14.74 13.92
C ILE A 307 18.32 16.12 14.22
N LYS A 308 18.83 16.82 13.20
CA LYS A 308 19.38 18.17 13.35
C LYS A 308 18.34 19.17 13.87
N CYS A 309 17.11 19.10 13.37
CA CYS A 309 16.00 19.93 13.85
C CYS A 309 15.63 19.59 15.30
N LEU A 310 15.51 18.29 15.64
CA LEU A 310 15.17 17.84 16.99
C LEU A 310 16.21 18.27 18.03
N ASN A 311 17.51 18.19 17.69
CA ASN A 311 18.59 18.64 18.56
C ASN A 311 18.52 20.15 18.81
N ARG A 312 18.17 20.96 17.79
CA ARG A 312 17.97 22.42 17.94
C ARG A 312 16.81 22.76 18.88
N ILE A 313 15.80 21.91 18.96
CA ILE A 313 14.62 22.08 19.82
C ILE A 313 14.89 21.60 21.26
N GLY A 314 16.05 20.97 21.52
CA GLY A 314 16.46 20.50 22.84
C GLY A 314 15.94 19.10 23.20
N VAL A 315 15.54 18.30 22.19
CA VAL A 315 15.20 16.88 22.41
C VAL A 315 16.50 16.12 22.74
N ASN A 316 16.42 15.18 23.69
CA ASN A 316 17.57 14.38 24.08
C ASN A 316 18.18 13.66 22.85
N PRO A 317 19.47 13.89 22.52
CA PRO A 317 20.09 13.31 21.33
C PRO A 317 20.03 11.78 21.29
N LYS A 318 20.09 11.12 22.45
CA LYS A 318 19.98 9.65 22.54
C LYS A 318 18.60 9.16 22.07
N VAL A 319 17.55 9.96 22.30
CA VAL A 319 16.18 9.61 21.87
C VAL A 319 15.97 9.97 20.40
N SER A 320 16.41 11.15 19.96
CA SER A 320 16.22 11.58 18.57
C SER A 320 17.00 10.72 17.57
N GLN A 321 18.26 10.38 17.89
CA GLN A 321 19.10 9.50 17.05
C GLN A 321 18.59 8.06 17.02
N PHE A 322 17.83 7.65 18.02
CA PHE A 322 17.28 6.31 18.10
C PHE A 322 15.90 6.20 17.41
N ILE A 323 14.99 7.12 17.72
CA ILE A 323 13.59 7.06 17.26
C ILE A 323 13.45 7.50 15.80
N ALA A 324 14.17 8.53 15.35
CA ALA A 324 13.97 9.06 13.99
C ALA A 324 14.29 8.04 12.88
N PRO A 325 15.39 7.27 12.92
CA PRO A 325 15.65 6.24 11.91
C PRO A 325 14.64 5.10 11.93
N ILE A 326 14.20 4.67 13.12
CA ILE A 326 13.21 3.59 13.27
C ILE A 326 11.83 4.05 12.80
N GLY A 327 11.44 5.28 13.14
CA GLY A 327 10.16 5.86 12.69
C GLY A 327 10.10 5.99 11.18
N ALA A 328 11.22 6.29 10.51
CA ALA A 328 11.28 6.42 9.06
C ALA A 328 11.05 5.09 8.30
N THR A 329 11.14 3.94 8.98
CA THR A 329 10.89 2.62 8.39
C THR A 329 9.62 1.95 8.93
N ILE A 330 9.26 2.16 10.19
CA ILE A 330 8.10 1.49 10.81
C ILE A 330 6.83 2.35 10.76
N ASN A 331 6.94 3.66 10.97
CA ASN A 331 5.78 4.53 11.17
C ASN A 331 5.36 5.25 9.88
N MET A 332 4.58 4.57 9.04
CA MET A 332 4.13 5.08 7.75
C MET A 332 2.63 5.43 7.73
N ASP A 333 2.21 6.34 8.61
CA ASP A 333 0.79 6.74 8.74
C ASP A 333 0.16 7.21 7.40
N GLY A 334 0.94 7.92 6.59
CA GLY A 334 0.48 8.41 5.28
C GLY A 334 0.22 7.27 4.28
N ILE A 335 1.04 6.22 4.31
CA ILE A 335 0.86 5.02 3.47
C ILE A 335 -0.37 4.25 3.95
N ALA A 336 -0.54 4.07 5.27
CA ALA A 336 -1.71 3.39 5.84
C ALA A 336 -3.02 4.06 5.42
N LEU A 337 -3.05 5.39 5.47
CA LEU A 337 -4.19 6.20 5.06
C LEU A 337 -4.45 6.06 3.55
N TYR A 338 -3.40 6.16 2.72
CA TYR A 338 -3.49 5.96 1.27
C TYR A 338 -4.01 4.56 0.90
N GLU A 339 -3.43 3.50 1.47
CA GLU A 339 -3.83 2.10 1.23
C GLU A 339 -5.29 1.86 1.63
N THR A 340 -5.69 2.37 2.80
CA THR A 340 -7.06 2.21 3.28
C THR A 340 -8.05 2.93 2.36
N ILE A 341 -7.74 4.17 1.93
CA ILE A 341 -8.60 4.92 1.01
C ILE A 341 -8.66 4.22 -0.36
N GLY A 342 -7.52 3.75 -0.88
CA GLY A 342 -7.42 3.02 -2.14
C GLY A 342 -8.23 1.73 -2.14
N ALA A 343 -8.10 0.91 -1.10
CA ALA A 343 -8.81 -0.35 -0.98
C ALA A 343 -10.33 -0.11 -0.94
N LEU A 344 -10.79 0.81 -0.09
CA LEU A 344 -12.21 1.12 0.02
C LEU A 344 -12.78 1.77 -1.25
N PHE A 345 -11.99 2.57 -1.96
CA PHE A 345 -12.37 3.14 -3.25
C PHE A 345 -12.61 2.06 -4.31
N ILE A 346 -11.73 1.06 -4.41
CA ILE A 346 -11.86 -0.05 -5.36
C ILE A 346 -13.08 -0.92 -5.02
N ILE A 347 -13.33 -1.17 -3.72
CA ILE A 347 -14.54 -1.88 -3.25
C ILE A 347 -15.81 -1.13 -3.68
N GLN A 348 -15.85 0.20 -3.51
CA GLN A 348 -17.00 1.03 -3.93
C GLN A 348 -17.22 1.00 -5.44
N GLN A 349 -16.15 1.06 -6.24
CA GLN A 349 -16.28 0.99 -7.70
C GLN A 349 -16.93 -0.31 -8.18
N ARG A 350 -16.74 -1.40 -7.43
CA ARG A 350 -17.33 -2.71 -7.72
C ARG A 350 -18.77 -2.87 -7.22
N GLY A 351 -19.32 -1.87 -6.53
CA GLY A 351 -20.63 -1.97 -5.89
C GLY A 351 -20.70 -3.01 -4.77
N LEU A 352 -19.55 -3.32 -4.15
CA LEU A 352 -19.48 -4.24 -3.01
C LEU A 352 -19.86 -3.51 -1.72
N ASP A 353 -20.76 -4.12 -0.94
CA ASP A 353 -21.13 -3.60 0.37
C ASP A 353 -20.00 -3.80 1.39
N PHE A 354 -19.86 -2.82 2.29
CA PHE A 354 -18.90 -2.89 3.38
C PHE A 354 -19.47 -3.64 4.57
N SER A 355 -18.87 -4.76 4.95
CA SER A 355 -19.09 -5.33 6.28
C SER A 355 -18.13 -4.73 7.31
N LEU A 356 -18.57 -4.62 8.56
CA LEU A 356 -17.72 -4.19 9.67
C LEU A 356 -16.46 -5.06 9.80
N MET A 357 -16.60 -6.38 9.59
CA MET A 357 -15.48 -7.32 9.65
C MET A 357 -14.44 -7.07 8.56
N GLN A 358 -14.86 -6.77 7.32
CA GLN A 358 -13.92 -6.41 6.25
C GLN A 358 -13.16 -5.13 6.57
N ILE A 359 -13.81 -4.13 7.16
CA ILE A 359 -13.14 -2.88 7.57
C ILE A 359 -12.08 -3.17 8.64
N ILE A 360 -12.40 -4.02 9.61
CA ILE A 360 -11.45 -4.44 10.64
C ILE A 360 -10.28 -5.22 10.01
N SER A 361 -10.55 -6.11 9.06
CA SER A 361 -9.52 -6.84 8.32
C SER A 361 -8.60 -5.88 7.56
N ILE A 362 -9.15 -4.93 6.81
CA ILE A 362 -8.37 -3.88 6.11
C ILE A 362 -7.51 -3.12 7.10
N ALA A 363 -8.07 -2.71 8.24
CA ALA A 363 -7.32 -1.97 9.26
C ALA A 363 -6.11 -2.75 9.80
N ILE A 364 -6.30 -4.04 10.09
CA ILE A 364 -5.22 -4.93 10.55
C ILE A 364 -4.17 -5.12 9.45
N THR A 365 -4.59 -5.45 8.23
CA THR A 365 -3.67 -5.67 7.10
C THR A 365 -2.87 -4.41 6.80
N CYS A 366 -3.52 -3.24 6.69
CA CYS A 366 -2.84 -1.96 6.46
C CYS A 366 -1.82 -1.65 7.56
N THR A 367 -2.14 -1.93 8.83
CA THR A 367 -1.21 -1.67 9.95
C THR A 367 0.04 -2.55 9.85
N VAL A 368 -0.12 -3.83 9.53
CA VAL A 368 1.02 -4.76 9.37
C VAL A 368 1.81 -4.43 8.10
N SER A 369 1.10 -4.16 7.00
CA SER A 369 1.61 -3.72 5.70
C SER A 369 2.55 -2.52 5.83
N CYS A 370 2.15 -1.50 6.59
CA CYS A 370 2.94 -0.27 6.74
C CYS A 370 4.31 -0.45 7.38
N ILE A 371 4.53 -1.52 8.15
CA ILE A 371 5.86 -1.83 8.70
C ILE A 371 6.79 -2.38 7.61
N GLY A 372 6.22 -3.02 6.58
CA GLY A 372 6.92 -3.59 5.44
C GLY A 372 7.19 -2.62 4.30
N ALA A 373 6.43 -1.52 4.22
CA ALA A 373 6.73 -0.45 3.30
C ALA A 373 8.08 0.17 3.70
N ALA A 374 9.15 -0.05 2.92
CA ALA A 374 10.32 0.80 3.06
C ALA A 374 9.97 2.21 2.54
N GLY A 375 10.65 3.26 3.04
CA GLY A 375 10.27 4.67 2.85
C GLY A 375 10.50 5.22 1.43
N LEU A 376 10.08 4.47 0.42
CA LEU A 376 10.29 4.70 -0.99
C LEU A 376 9.07 5.38 -1.64
N PRO A 377 9.30 6.23 -2.67
CA PRO A 377 8.24 6.95 -3.38
C PRO A 377 7.12 6.09 -3.99
N SER A 378 7.38 4.82 -4.28
CA SER A 378 6.46 3.92 -5.00
C SER A 378 5.98 2.70 -4.21
N GLY A 379 6.36 2.57 -2.93
CA GLY A 379 6.03 1.39 -2.12
C GLY A 379 4.53 1.19 -1.87
N GLY A 380 3.77 2.28 -1.78
CA GLY A 380 2.34 2.25 -1.43
C GLY A 380 1.45 1.50 -2.43
N TYR A 381 1.80 1.46 -3.72
CA TYR A 381 1.01 0.73 -4.72
C TYR A 381 1.05 -0.79 -4.47
N VAL A 382 2.24 -1.32 -4.19
CA VAL A 382 2.41 -2.77 -4.02
C VAL A 382 1.77 -3.24 -2.72
N MET A 383 1.85 -2.41 -1.70
CA MET A 383 1.24 -2.70 -0.41
C MET A 383 -0.30 -2.58 -0.45
N LEU A 384 -0.84 -1.72 -1.33
CA LEU A 384 -2.28 -1.70 -1.64
C LEU A 384 -2.77 -3.04 -2.25
N ILE A 385 -1.97 -3.67 -3.11
CA ILE A 385 -2.29 -5.00 -3.65
C ILE A 385 -2.46 -6.02 -2.52
N VAL A 386 -1.53 -6.02 -1.56
CA VAL A 386 -1.59 -6.92 -0.38
C VAL A 386 -2.87 -6.73 0.41
N VAL A 387 -3.28 -5.47 0.61
CA VAL A 387 -4.52 -5.15 1.34
C VAL A 387 -5.74 -5.69 0.60
N LEU A 388 -5.80 -5.53 -0.72
CA LEU A 388 -6.90 -6.02 -1.55
C LEU A 388 -6.97 -7.55 -1.58
N GLU A 389 -5.83 -8.21 -1.74
CA GLU A 389 -5.75 -9.67 -1.72
C GLU A 389 -6.19 -10.24 -0.37
N SER A 390 -5.85 -9.57 0.75
CA SER A 390 -6.23 -9.99 2.11
C SER A 390 -7.75 -10.02 2.36
N ILE A 391 -8.52 -9.27 1.57
CA ILE A 391 -9.99 -9.25 1.63
C ILE A 391 -10.64 -10.08 0.50
N GLY A 392 -9.84 -10.87 -0.22
CA GLY A 392 -10.31 -11.75 -1.28
C GLY A 392 -10.57 -11.03 -2.61
N ILE A 393 -9.98 -9.86 -2.82
CA ILE A 393 -10.04 -9.11 -4.08
C ILE A 393 -8.74 -9.35 -4.85
N PRO A 394 -8.75 -10.10 -5.98
CA PRO A 394 -7.55 -10.37 -6.77
C PRO A 394 -6.87 -9.09 -7.28
N ALA A 395 -5.54 -9.08 -7.28
CA ALA A 395 -4.73 -7.96 -7.77
C ALA A 395 -4.87 -7.73 -9.28
N GLU A 396 -5.15 -8.79 -10.05
CA GLU A 396 -5.33 -8.75 -11.50
C GLU A 396 -6.41 -7.73 -11.88
N ASP A 397 -7.48 -7.63 -11.08
CA ASP A 397 -8.59 -6.70 -11.26
C ASP A 397 -8.24 -5.21 -10.99
N ILE A 398 -7.06 -4.89 -10.45
CA ILE A 398 -6.56 -3.51 -10.36
C ILE A 398 -6.03 -3.06 -11.73
N ASP A 399 -5.50 -4.01 -12.50
CA ASP A 399 -5.06 -3.82 -13.87
C ASP A 399 -6.16 -4.15 -14.90
N THR A 400 -7.14 -4.99 -14.55
CA THR A 400 -8.15 -5.49 -15.48
C THR A 400 -9.58 -5.07 -15.13
N ASN A 401 -10.10 -4.09 -15.87
CA ASN A 401 -11.52 -4.11 -16.28
C ASN A 401 -11.74 -5.21 -17.34
N ILE A 402 -11.26 -6.44 -17.11
CA ILE A 402 -11.47 -7.56 -18.03
C ILE A 402 -12.51 -8.47 -17.36
N PRO A 403 -13.76 -8.51 -17.85
CA PRO A 403 -14.68 -9.55 -17.44
C PRO A 403 -14.11 -10.88 -17.90
N ASP A 404 -13.77 -11.74 -16.94
CA ASP A 404 -13.23 -13.07 -17.15
C ASP A 404 -14.34 -13.98 -17.72
N ASN A 405 -14.64 -13.84 -19.01
CA ASN A 405 -15.58 -14.70 -19.72
C ASN A 405 -14.83 -15.91 -20.28
N LYS A 406 -14.25 -16.72 -19.38
CA LYS A 406 -13.82 -18.08 -19.70
C LYS A 406 -14.90 -19.07 -19.29
N THR A 407 -16.00 -19.09 -20.04
CA THR A 407 -16.73 -20.35 -20.23
C THR A 407 -15.82 -21.32 -20.97
N PRO A 408 -15.52 -22.53 -20.45
CA PRO A 408 -14.96 -23.58 -21.27
C PRO A 408 -16.04 -23.95 -22.28
N ALA A 409 -15.82 -23.61 -23.55
CA ALA A 409 -16.65 -24.12 -24.63
C ALA A 409 -16.52 -25.65 -24.63
N ALA A 410 -17.55 -26.31 -24.12
CA ALA A 410 -17.77 -27.71 -24.35
C ALA A 410 -17.99 -27.93 -25.85
N LYS A 411 -17.01 -28.55 -26.52
CA LYS A 411 -17.19 -29.62 -27.50
C LYS A 411 -15.87 -30.22 -27.92
#